data_AF-A0A1I4ZTC5-F1
#
_entry.id   AF-A0A1I4ZTC5-F1
#
_cell.length_a   1.000
_cell.length_b   1.000
_cell.length_c   1.000
_cell.angle_alpha   90.00
_cell.angle_beta   90.00
_cell.angle_gamma   90.00
#
_symmetry.space_group_name_H-M   'P 1'
#
loop_
_entity.id
_entity.type
_entity.pdbx_description
1 polymer ?
#
loop_
_entity_poly.entity_id
_entity_poly.type
_entity_poly.pdbx_seq_one_letter_code
_entity_poly.pdbx_strand_id
1 'polypeptide(L)'
;MSDNEEPVVTHEPGRSRFEIALGGPRVGLAAYVDDGDRRIFHHTEIDDAYGGRGLASTLVRGALTATRDAGLRIVPVCPYVRRWVGSHDDVADAVDRVTPDAIATVEQALR
;
A
#
# COMPACT_ATOMS: atom_id res chain seq x y z
N MET A 1 -6.94 -13.93 29.31
CA MET A 1 -6.70 -14.35 27.91
C MET A 1 -7.37 -13.30 27.07
N SER A 2 -6.60 -12.31 26.59
CA SER A 2 -7.12 -11.33 25.66
C SER A 2 -6.62 -11.78 24.30
N ASP A 3 -7.49 -12.36 23.49
CA ASP A 3 -7.23 -12.52 22.07
C ASP A 3 -7.13 -11.11 21.49
N ASN A 4 -5.92 -10.58 21.48
CA ASN A 4 -5.62 -9.33 20.80
C ASN A 4 -5.51 -9.72 19.33
N GLU A 5 -6.57 -9.47 18.55
CA GLU A 5 -6.49 -9.61 17.10
C GLU A 5 -5.50 -8.57 16.58
N GLU A 6 -4.25 -9.00 16.39
CA GLU A 6 -3.21 -8.14 15.86
C GLU A 6 -3.34 -8.05 14.33
N PRO A 7 -3.25 -6.83 13.76
CA PRO A 7 -3.26 -6.67 12.32
C PRO A 7 -1.99 -7.27 11.71
N VAL A 8 -2.16 -8.16 10.73
CA VAL A 8 -1.05 -8.76 9.98
C VAL A 8 -1.05 -8.25 8.55
N VAL A 9 0.07 -7.70 8.10
CA VAL A 9 0.26 -7.26 6.71
C VAL A 9 1.06 -8.30 5.94
N THR A 10 0.53 -8.76 4.81
CA THR A 10 1.15 -9.77 3.95
C THR A 10 1.34 -9.22 2.54
N HIS A 11 2.47 -9.54 1.91
CA HIS A 11 2.71 -9.22 0.49
C HIS A 11 2.23 -10.37 -0.40
N GLU A 12 1.34 -10.06 -1.34
CA GLU A 12 0.78 -11.00 -2.32
C GLU A 12 1.29 -10.66 -3.73
N PRO A 13 2.58 -10.95 -4.07
CA PRO A 13 3.19 -10.52 -5.33
C PRO A 13 2.49 -11.09 -6.56
N GLY A 14 1.99 -12.33 -6.49
CA GLY A 14 1.22 -12.96 -7.58
C GLY A 14 -0.14 -12.28 -7.86
N ARG A 15 -0.55 -11.34 -7.01
CA ARG A 15 -1.79 -10.56 -7.16
C ARG A 15 -1.55 -9.05 -7.08
N SER A 16 -0.28 -8.62 -7.18
CA SER A 16 0.18 -7.23 -7.18
C SER A 16 -0.43 -6.35 -6.08
N ARG A 17 -0.49 -6.87 -4.85
CA ARG A 17 -0.98 -6.10 -3.70
C ARG A 17 -0.39 -6.53 -2.38
N PHE A 18 -0.56 -5.68 -1.39
CA PHE A 18 -0.43 -6.03 0.02
C PHE A 18 -1.82 -6.19 0.62
N GLU A 19 -1.97 -7.10 1.56
CA GLU A 19 -3.22 -7.37 2.26
C GLU A 19 -3.02 -7.17 3.75
N ILE A 20 -4.08 -6.72 4.44
CA ILE A 20 -4.12 -6.69 5.90
C ILE A 20 -5.23 -7.63 6.38
N ALA A 21 -4.89 -8.47 7.35
CA ALA A 21 -5.82 -9.37 8.02
C ALA A 21 -5.94 -8.98 9.50
N LEU A 22 -7.13 -9.19 10.06
CA LEU A 22 -7.42 -9.00 11.49
C LEU A 22 -8.19 -10.23 11.97
N GLY A 23 -7.62 -10.98 12.92
CA GLY A 23 -8.25 -12.20 13.44
C GLY A 23 -8.40 -13.34 12.44
N GLY A 24 -7.65 -13.31 11.32
CA GLY A 24 -7.69 -14.33 10.27
C GLY A 24 -8.17 -13.81 8.91
N PRO A 25 -9.38 -13.26 8.76
CA PRO A 25 -9.85 -12.79 7.46
C PRO A 25 -9.08 -11.55 6.97
N ARG A 26 -8.95 -11.43 5.65
CA ARG A 26 -8.50 -10.19 5.00
C ARG A 26 -9.56 -9.11 5.20
N VAL A 27 -9.13 -7.95 5.67
CA VAL A 27 -9.98 -6.78 5.93
C VAL A 27 -9.56 -5.55 5.12
N GLY A 28 -8.54 -5.65 4.28
CA GLY A 28 -8.16 -4.58 3.37
C GLY A 28 -7.00 -4.93 2.46
N LEU A 29 -6.72 -4.03 1.50
CA LEU A 29 -5.63 -4.17 0.56
C LEU A 29 -5.04 -2.84 0.07
N ALA A 30 -3.79 -2.90 -0.37
CA ALA A 30 -3.08 -1.83 -1.06
C ALA A 30 -2.55 -2.40 -2.39
N ALA A 31 -3.19 -2.03 -3.50
CA ALA A 31 -2.84 -2.52 -4.82
C ALA A 31 -1.77 -1.65 -5.48
N TYR A 32 -0.90 -2.29 -6.25
CA TYR A 32 0.17 -1.64 -6.97
C TYR A 32 0.33 -2.21 -8.38
N VAL A 33 1.08 -1.49 -9.20
CA VAL A 33 1.67 -1.99 -10.45
C VAL A 33 3.16 -1.72 -10.42
N ASP A 34 3.96 -2.64 -10.97
CA ASP A 34 5.42 -2.48 -11.04
C ASP A 34 5.82 -1.95 -12.43
N ASP A 35 6.76 -1.00 -12.46
CA ASP A 35 7.25 -0.31 -13.64
C ASP A 35 8.76 -0.05 -13.50
N GLY A 36 9.56 -1.03 -13.92
CA GLY A 36 11.00 -1.03 -13.72
C GLY A 36 11.35 -1.17 -12.23
N ASP A 37 12.05 -0.18 -11.70
CA ASP A 37 12.40 -0.06 -10.28
C ASP A 37 11.32 0.64 -9.45
N ARG A 38 10.19 1.01 -10.05
CA ARG A 38 9.08 1.71 -9.37
C ARG A 38 7.93 0.78 -9.08
N ARG A 39 7.36 0.93 -7.89
CA ARG A 39 6.08 0.35 -7.49
C ARG A 39 5.05 1.46 -7.31
N ILE A 40 4.04 1.45 -8.18
CA ILE A 40 3.02 2.49 -8.27
C ILE A 40 1.78 2.05 -7.51
N PHE A 41 1.60 2.60 -6.30
CA PHE A 41 0.43 2.34 -5.46
C PHE A 41 -0.75 3.17 -5.95
N HIS A 42 -1.77 2.52 -6.50
CA HIS A 42 -2.88 3.20 -7.17
C HIS A 42 -4.22 3.05 -6.43
N HIS A 43 -4.37 2.02 -5.60
CA HIS A 43 -5.61 1.79 -4.86
C HIS A 43 -5.32 1.31 -3.43
N THR A 44 -6.14 1.76 -2.48
CA THR A 44 -6.11 1.29 -1.10
C THR A 44 -7.53 1.25 -0.57
N GLU A 45 -7.92 0.13 0.03
CA GLU A 45 -9.24 -0.05 0.61
C GLU A 45 -9.13 -0.82 1.92
N ILE A 46 -10.01 -0.48 2.85
CA ILE A 46 -10.30 -1.24 4.08
C ILE A 46 -11.79 -1.51 4.03
N ASP A 47 -12.20 -2.73 4.39
CA ASP A 47 -13.60 -3.08 4.54
C ASP A 47 -14.27 -2.14 5.54
N ASP A 48 -15.42 -1.58 5.16
CA ASP A 48 -16.14 -0.55 5.91
C ASP A 48 -16.45 -0.99 7.35
N ALA A 49 -16.67 -2.30 7.60
CA ALA A 49 -16.89 -2.84 8.94
C ALA A 49 -15.68 -2.65 9.89
N TYR A 50 -14.50 -2.40 9.32
CA TYR A 50 -13.22 -2.22 10.02
C TYR A 50 -12.67 -0.79 9.90
N GLY A 51 -13.46 0.14 9.34
CA GLY A 51 -13.13 1.55 9.25
C GLY A 51 -12.85 2.20 10.62
N GLY A 52 -12.04 3.27 10.62
CA GLY A 52 -11.74 4.04 11.82
C GLY A 52 -10.76 3.42 12.83
N ARG A 53 -10.23 2.21 12.55
CA ARG A 53 -9.34 1.47 13.45
C ARG A 53 -7.84 1.62 13.17
N GLY A 54 -7.45 2.54 12.28
CA GLY A 54 -6.05 2.75 11.90
C GLY A 54 -5.44 1.69 10.95
N LEU A 55 -6.24 0.73 10.47
CA LEU A 55 -5.78 -0.37 9.62
C LEU A 55 -5.20 0.10 8.28
N ALA A 56 -5.78 1.13 7.65
CA ALA A 56 -5.24 1.69 6.42
C ALA A 56 -3.81 2.24 6.60
N SER A 57 -3.53 2.89 7.73
CA SER A 57 -2.20 3.41 8.03
C SER A 57 -1.21 2.27 8.28
N THR A 58 -1.64 1.23 9.00
CA THR A 58 -0.83 0.04 9.27
C THR A 58 -0.48 -0.70 7.99
N LEU A 59 -1.47 -0.92 7.12
CA LEU A 59 -1.30 -1.55 5.81
C LEU A 59 -0.34 -0.75 4.92
N VAL A 60 -0.59 0.55 4.75
CA VAL A 60 0.25 1.40 3.89
C VAL A 60 1.67 1.47 4.44
N ARG A 61 1.85 1.67 5.75
CA ARG A 61 3.19 1.64 6.37
C ARG A 61 3.93 0.35 6.01
N GLY A 62 3.31 -0.82 6.26
CA GLY A 62 3.93 -2.12 5.98
C GLY A 62 4.26 -2.30 4.50
N ALA A 63 3.33 -1.93 3.61
CA ALA A 63 3.52 -2.04 2.17
C ALA A 63 4.65 -1.14 1.65
N LEU A 64 4.72 0.10 2.13
CA LEU A 64 5.73 1.06 1.70
C LEU A 64 7.11 0.71 2.27
N THR A 65 7.20 0.34 3.55
CA THR A 65 8.45 -0.11 4.15
C THR A 65 9.00 -1.34 3.43
N ALA A 66 8.16 -2.36 3.17
CA ALA A 66 8.59 -3.54 2.42
C ALA A 66 9.04 -3.20 0.98
N THR A 67 8.39 -2.23 0.33
CA THR A 67 8.77 -1.76 -1.01
C THR A 67 10.15 -1.08 -0.99
N ARG A 68 10.37 -0.20 -0.02
CA ARG A 68 11.67 0.46 0.21
C ARG A 68 12.77 -0.55 0.51
N ASP A 69 12.52 -1.51 1.39
CA ASP A 69 13.50 -2.51 1.82
C ASP A 69 13.84 -3.49 0.68
N ALA A 70 12.92 -3.67 -0.27
CA ALA A 70 13.17 -4.38 -1.53
C ALA A 70 13.98 -3.56 -2.55
N GLY A 71 14.39 -2.33 -2.22
CA GLY A 71 15.16 -1.44 -3.10
C GLY A 71 14.32 -0.78 -4.20
N LEU A 72 12.99 -0.82 -4.11
CA LEU A 72 12.09 -0.22 -5.10
C LEU A 72 11.70 1.20 -4.70
N ARG A 73 11.45 2.04 -5.71
CA ARG A 73 10.90 3.39 -5.58
C ARG A 73 9.38 3.33 -5.42
N ILE A 74 8.84 4.19 -4.57
CA ILE A 74 7.40 4.29 -4.28
C ILE A 74 6.81 5.43 -5.09
N VAL A 75 5.77 5.16 -5.89
CA VAL A 75 4.98 6.20 -6.57
C VAL A 75 3.54 6.21 -6.04
N PRO A 76 3.12 7.25 -5.28
CA PRO A 76 1.86 7.25 -4.56
C PRO A 76 0.71 7.87 -5.39
N VAL A 77 0.19 7.15 -6.38
CA VAL A 77 -0.97 7.58 -7.19
C VAL A 77 -2.26 7.62 -6.34
N CYS A 78 -2.44 6.64 -5.46
CA CYS A 78 -3.56 6.59 -4.54
C CYS A 78 -3.58 7.86 -3.64
N PRO A 79 -4.70 8.61 -3.57
CA PRO A 79 -4.79 9.81 -2.74
C PRO A 79 -4.48 9.55 -1.26
N TYR A 80 -4.88 8.39 -0.73
CA TYR A 80 -4.59 8.00 0.64
C TYR A 80 -3.09 7.83 0.87
N VAL A 81 -2.41 7.07 0.01
CA VAL A 81 -0.95 6.85 0.08
C VAL A 81 -0.21 8.18 -0.06
N ARG A 82 -0.63 9.04 -0.99
CA ARG A 82 -0.05 10.38 -1.17
C ARG A 82 -0.16 11.24 0.09
N ARG A 83 -1.32 11.22 0.75
CA ARG A 83 -1.50 11.90 2.03
C ARG A 83 -0.62 11.29 3.12
N TRP A 84 -0.55 9.96 3.17
CA TRP A 84 0.21 9.24 4.18
C TRP A 84 1.70 9.58 4.11
N VAL A 85 2.33 9.52 2.94
CA VAL A 85 3.77 9.87 2.76
C VAL A 85 4.04 11.35 2.99
N GLY A 86 3.05 12.22 2.82
CA GLY A 86 3.17 13.64 3.15
C GLY A 86 3.13 13.94 4.65
N SER A 87 2.83 12.96 5.49
CA SER A 87 2.76 13.10 6.96
C SER A 87 3.68 12.13 7.71
N HIS A 88 4.47 11.33 6.99
CA HIS A 88 5.33 10.29 7.56
C HIS A 88 6.65 10.20 6.78
N ASP A 89 7.77 10.41 7.48
CA ASP A 89 9.10 10.42 6.85
C ASP A 89 9.77 9.04 6.79
N ASP A 90 9.08 7.99 7.28
CA ASP A 90 9.61 6.61 7.39
C ASP A 90 10.21 6.06 6.09
N VAL A 91 9.69 6.51 4.95
CA VAL A 91 10.06 6.06 3.60
C VAL A 91 10.38 7.23 2.67
N ALA A 92 10.60 8.43 3.19
CA ALA A 92 10.75 9.65 2.39
C ALA A 92 11.93 9.56 1.40
N ASP A 93 12.97 8.79 1.73
CA ASP A 93 14.12 8.49 0.87
C ASP A 93 13.76 7.65 -0.36
N ALA A 94 12.65 6.92 -0.32
CA ALA A 94 12.20 6.00 -1.37
C ALA A 94 11.03 6.51 -2.21
N VAL A 95 10.50 7.71 -1.94
CA VAL A 95 9.29 8.23 -2.62
C VAL A 95 9.65 9.09 -3.85
N ASP A 96 9.02 8.78 -4.97
CA ASP A 96 9.07 9.55 -6.20
C ASP A 96 7.77 10.33 -6.44
N ARG A 97 7.86 11.38 -7.27
CA ARG A 97 6.68 12.16 -7.67
C ARG A 97 5.78 11.36 -8.59
N VAL A 98 4.48 11.56 -8.47
CA VAL A 98 3.51 11.06 -9.44
C VAL A 98 3.68 11.81 -10.76
N THR A 99 3.88 11.08 -11.85
CA THR A 99 4.01 11.60 -13.21
C THR A 99 2.83 11.15 -14.09
N PRO A 100 2.55 11.84 -15.22
CA PRO A 100 1.57 11.37 -16.20
C PRO A 100 1.86 9.95 -16.69
N ASP A 101 3.14 9.60 -16.87
CA ASP A 101 3.54 8.25 -17.30
C ASP A 101 3.14 7.20 -16.27
N ALA A 102 3.35 7.46 -14.97
CA ALA A 102 2.93 6.53 -13.92
C ALA A 102 1.40 6.32 -13.90
N ILE A 103 0.62 7.37 -14.18
CA ILE A 103 -0.84 7.27 -14.30
C ILE A 103 -1.21 6.42 -15.52
N ALA A 104 -0.57 6.66 -16.67
CA ALA A 104 -0.81 5.89 -17.89
C ALA A 104 -0.44 4.39 -17.72
N THR A 105 0.63 4.08 -16.97
CA THR A 105 1.00 2.70 -16.63
C THR A 105 -0.13 2.00 -15.84
N VAL A 106 -0.68 2.67 -14.83
CA VAL A 106 -1.81 2.14 -14.04
C VAL A 106 -3.03 1.91 -14.93
N GLU A 107 -3.40 2.88 -15.75
CA GLU A 107 -4.56 2.77 -16.65
C GLU A 107 -4.41 1.63 -17.66
N GLN A 108 -3.20 1.35 -18.14
CA GLN A 108 -2.95 0.24 -19.05
C GLN A 108 -3.03 -1.12 -18.34
N ALA A 109 -2.53 -1.21 -17.11
CA ALA A 109 -2.55 -2.44 -16.33
C ALA A 109 -3.96 -2.84 -15.83
N LEU A 110 -4.89 -1.89 -15.77
CA LEU A 110 -6.27 -2.11 -15.34
C LEU A 110 -7.26 -2.37 -16.49
N ARG A 111 -6.79 -2.40 -17.75
CA ARG A 111 -7.59 -2.74 -18.94
C ARG A 111 -7.69 -4.25 -19.13
#